data_AF-A0A8H8SWU2-F1
#
_entry.id   AF-A0A8H8SWU2-F1
#
_cell.length_a   1.000
_cell.length_b   1.000
_cell.length_c   1.000
_cell.angle_alpha   90.00
_cell.angle_beta   90.00
_cell.angle_gamma   90.00
#
_symmetry.space_group_name_H-M   'P 1'
#
loop_
_entity.id
_entity.type
_entity.pdbx_description
1 polymer ?
#
loop_
_entity_poly.entity_id
_entity_poly.type
_entity_poly.pdbx_seq_one_letter_code
_entity_poly.pdbx_strand_id
1 'polypeptide(L)'
;MIYPIYLRLQVRQLVPAGPVGTPGHRGSASVFRQIIKLYSQLPKSLSDPFNFLDDQWFIQHIVAQTEGTMGYWYFRPLQKCDSRQQIQLKVSGRLNNTKFTRWIYLAVIGIVRSFLTGDMSHIQLHNSWMDYIQGSLAAELTLDLAPREMQERWSEWLHVSLIKTVFINNLNAYQALRNIAPIFLQVIYSMPTLWPAHSDLARVPLPGILDLPTHQFAYFSLIDCTYAMVSGLPQQVEYDTTIHSPLPSSSRYQITHGFPNELLLMLADINACRDMSPHARRRG
;
A
#
# COMPACT_ATOMS: atom_id res chain seq x y z
N MET A 1 -8.96 0.10 -7.74
CA MET A 1 -8.70 -0.90 -6.67
C MET A 1 -9.87 -0.99 -5.66
N ILE A 2 -11.13 -0.94 -6.13
CA ILE A 2 -12.35 -1.28 -5.35
C ILE A 2 -12.57 -2.81 -5.33
N TYR A 3 -11.93 -3.50 -6.28
CA TYR A 3 -12.05 -4.94 -6.53
C TYR A 3 -11.62 -5.85 -5.36
N PRO A 4 -10.55 -5.61 -4.58
CA PRO A 4 -10.16 -6.57 -3.53
C PRO A 4 -11.16 -6.68 -2.38
N ILE A 5 -11.79 -5.55 -2.02
CA ILE A 5 -12.81 -5.49 -0.96
C ILE A 5 -14.14 -6.05 -1.49
N TYR A 6 -14.50 -5.73 -2.74
CA TYR A 6 -15.76 -6.20 -3.35
C TYR A 6 -15.73 -7.70 -3.74
N LEU A 7 -14.62 -8.24 -4.25
CA LEU A 7 -14.52 -9.66 -4.61
C LEU A 7 -14.56 -10.57 -3.38
N ARG A 8 -13.95 -10.17 -2.25
CA ARG A 8 -14.03 -10.95 -1.01
C ARG A 8 -15.45 -11.00 -0.43
N LEU A 9 -16.26 -9.97 -0.66
CA LEU A 9 -17.68 -9.95 -0.26
C LEU A 9 -18.55 -10.81 -1.19
N GLN A 10 -18.26 -10.86 -2.50
CA GLN A 10 -19.00 -11.69 -3.46
C GLN A 10 -18.63 -13.18 -3.43
N VAL A 11 -17.37 -13.54 -3.15
CA VAL A 11 -16.92 -14.95 -3.07
C VAL A 11 -17.62 -15.73 -1.94
N ARG A 12 -18.28 -15.04 -0.98
CA ARG A 12 -19.10 -15.69 0.06
C ARG A 12 -20.49 -16.15 -0.41
N GLN A 13 -20.99 -15.73 -1.58
CA GLN A 13 -22.38 -16.00 -1.97
C GLN A 13 -22.58 -16.99 -3.11
N LEU A 14 -21.54 -17.48 -3.78
CA LEU A 14 -21.71 -18.45 -4.87
C LEU A 14 -20.62 -19.53 -4.82
N VAL A 15 -20.97 -20.67 -4.24
CA VAL A 15 -20.40 -21.97 -4.61
C VAL A 15 -21.50 -22.71 -5.37
N PRO A 16 -21.24 -23.13 -6.61
CA PRO A 16 -21.13 -24.57 -6.82
C PRO A 16 -19.92 -24.99 -7.69
N ALA A 17 -19.61 -26.28 -7.54
CA ALA A 17 -18.48 -27.02 -8.06
C ALA A 17 -18.58 -27.37 -9.57
N GLY A 18 -17.42 -27.60 -10.20
CA GLY A 18 -17.33 -28.38 -11.44
C GLY A 18 -16.21 -27.95 -12.40
N PRO A 19 -15.33 -28.85 -12.87
CA PRO A 19 -14.04 -28.50 -13.49
C PRO A 19 -14.04 -28.58 -15.02
N VAL A 20 -13.23 -27.75 -15.70
CA VAL A 20 -12.72 -28.02 -17.06
C VAL A 20 -11.32 -27.40 -17.20
N GLY A 21 -10.37 -28.17 -17.74
CA GLY A 21 -8.95 -27.89 -17.72
C GLY A 21 -8.28 -27.39 -19.00
N THR A 22 -6.97 -27.17 -18.81
CA THR A 22 -5.85 -26.93 -19.75
C THR A 22 -5.71 -25.52 -20.36
N PRO A 23 -4.50 -25.07 -20.78
CA PRO A 23 -3.14 -25.40 -20.30
C PRO A 23 -2.26 -24.16 -20.00
N GLY A 24 -1.31 -24.33 -19.06
CA GLY A 24 0.07 -23.86 -19.22
C GLY A 24 0.38 -22.36 -19.16
N HIS A 25 0.43 -21.78 -17.96
CA HIS A 25 1.33 -20.65 -17.67
C HIS A 25 2.17 -20.94 -16.42
N ARG A 26 3.25 -21.68 -16.65
CA ARG A 26 4.25 -22.16 -15.68
C ARG A 26 5.23 -21.03 -15.27
N GLY A 27 4.71 -19.87 -14.84
CA GLY A 27 5.54 -18.67 -14.57
C GLY A 27 5.58 -18.19 -13.11
N SER A 28 4.63 -18.56 -12.26
CA SER A 28 4.51 -18.02 -10.88
C SER A 28 5.25 -18.87 -9.83
N ALA A 29 5.09 -20.19 -9.90
CA ALA A 29 5.76 -21.15 -9.01
C ALA A 29 7.29 -21.18 -9.17
N SER A 30 7.84 -20.53 -10.21
CA SER A 30 9.29 -20.51 -10.50
C SER A 30 10.05 -19.53 -9.62
N VAL A 31 9.51 -18.32 -9.36
CA VAL A 31 10.29 -17.23 -8.75
C VAL A 31 10.45 -17.41 -7.25
N PHE A 32 9.37 -17.75 -6.52
CA PHE A 32 9.46 -18.07 -5.10
C PHE A 32 10.25 -19.36 -4.83
N ARG A 33 10.09 -20.38 -5.69
CA ARG A 33 10.98 -21.55 -5.64
C ARG A 33 12.40 -21.19 -6.00
N GLN A 34 12.66 -20.26 -6.91
CA GLN A 34 14.02 -19.80 -7.24
C GLN A 34 14.63 -19.01 -6.10
N ILE A 35 13.89 -18.13 -5.42
CA ILE A 35 14.36 -17.40 -4.23
C ILE A 35 14.61 -18.38 -3.08
N ILE A 36 13.70 -19.33 -2.81
CA ILE A 36 13.89 -20.38 -1.80
C ILE A 36 15.01 -21.36 -2.20
N LYS A 37 15.18 -21.66 -3.49
CA LYS A 37 16.26 -22.52 -4.01
C LYS A 37 17.61 -21.83 -3.92
N LEU A 38 17.70 -20.56 -4.31
CA LEU A 38 18.86 -19.68 -4.10
C LEU A 38 19.20 -19.61 -2.61
N TYR A 39 18.18 -19.44 -1.76
CA TYR A 39 18.32 -19.44 -0.30
C TYR A 39 18.85 -20.78 0.25
N SER A 40 18.32 -21.91 -0.24
CA SER A 40 18.76 -23.25 0.18
C SER A 40 20.17 -23.62 -0.30
N GLN A 41 20.72 -22.87 -1.27
CA GLN A 41 22.04 -23.09 -1.87
C GLN A 41 23.12 -22.14 -1.33
N LEU A 42 22.75 -21.13 -0.54
CA LEU A 42 23.69 -20.21 0.09
C LEU A 42 24.34 -20.85 1.33
N PRO A 43 25.66 -20.70 1.54
CA PRO A 43 26.33 -21.16 2.76
C PRO A 43 25.67 -20.54 3.99
N LYS A 44 25.37 -21.34 5.01
CA LYS A 44 24.72 -20.94 6.27
C LYS A 44 25.49 -19.87 7.08
N SER A 45 26.63 -19.38 6.58
CA SER A 45 27.51 -18.41 7.23
C SER A 45 27.33 -16.96 6.77
N LEU A 46 26.38 -16.66 5.87
CA LEU A 46 26.10 -15.27 5.48
C LEU A 46 25.15 -14.60 6.49
N SER A 47 25.61 -13.51 7.08
CA SER A 47 24.95 -12.82 8.21
C SER A 47 23.72 -11.97 7.83
N ASP A 48 23.30 -11.95 6.57
CA ASP A 48 22.00 -11.38 6.18
C ASP A 48 21.42 -12.17 4.98
N PRO A 49 20.25 -12.82 5.14
CA PRO A 49 19.62 -13.61 4.09
C PRO A 49 19.16 -12.79 2.86
N PHE A 50 19.34 -11.46 2.89
CA PHE A 50 18.79 -10.53 1.90
C PHE A 50 19.82 -9.71 1.10
N ASN A 51 21.12 -10.01 1.17
CA ASN A 51 22.15 -9.26 0.42
C ASN A 51 21.90 -9.23 -1.12
N PHE A 52 21.18 -10.22 -1.67
CA PHE A 52 20.82 -10.23 -3.09
C PHE A 52 19.80 -9.15 -3.49
N LEU A 53 19.12 -8.53 -2.50
CA LEU A 53 18.15 -7.46 -2.76
C LEU A 53 18.83 -6.14 -3.15
N ASP A 54 20.13 -6.01 -2.93
CA ASP A 54 20.91 -4.84 -3.31
C ASP A 54 21.38 -4.90 -4.77
N ASP A 55 21.12 -6.01 -5.48
CA ASP A 55 21.47 -6.19 -6.88
C ASP A 55 20.56 -5.35 -7.80
N GLN A 56 21.17 -4.71 -8.81
CA GLN A 56 20.46 -4.00 -9.87
C GLN A 56 19.43 -4.90 -10.59
N TRP A 57 19.71 -6.20 -10.69
CA TRP A 57 18.76 -7.18 -11.20
C TRP A 57 17.46 -7.20 -10.39
N PHE A 58 17.54 -7.13 -9.05
CA PHE A 58 16.37 -7.13 -8.18
C PHE A 58 15.50 -5.89 -8.42
N ILE A 59 16.13 -4.71 -8.51
CA ILE A 59 15.44 -3.46 -8.81
C ILE A 59 14.68 -3.55 -10.13
N GLN A 60 15.36 -4.00 -11.19
CA GLN A 60 14.74 -4.18 -12.51
C GLN A 60 13.59 -5.20 -12.47
N HIS A 61 13.75 -6.28 -11.70
CA HIS A 61 12.71 -7.29 -11.53
C HIS A 61 11.46 -6.69 -10.87
N ILE A 62 11.61 -5.97 -9.75
CA ILE A 62 10.48 -5.34 -9.05
C ILE A 62 9.77 -4.31 -9.95
N VAL A 63 10.52 -3.51 -10.72
CA VAL A 63 9.95 -2.58 -11.70
C VAL A 63 9.11 -3.33 -12.73
N ALA A 64 9.65 -4.38 -13.36
CA ALA A 64 8.94 -5.17 -14.36
C ALA A 64 7.67 -5.84 -13.80
N GLN A 65 7.72 -6.33 -12.57
CA GLN A 65 6.53 -6.88 -11.92
C GLN A 65 5.49 -5.79 -11.64
N THR A 66 5.91 -4.63 -11.15
CA THR A 66 5.01 -3.48 -10.88
C THR A 66 4.32 -3.03 -12.16
N GLU A 67 5.05 -2.90 -13.27
CA GLU A 67 4.48 -2.62 -14.60
C GLU A 67 3.45 -3.67 -15.00
N GLY A 68 3.75 -4.96 -14.80
CA GLY A 68 2.82 -6.05 -15.07
C GLY A 68 1.49 -5.93 -14.30
N THR A 69 1.52 -5.46 -13.05
CA THR A 69 0.30 -5.26 -12.25
C THR A 69 -0.59 -4.12 -12.75
N MET A 70 -0.04 -3.15 -13.49
CA MET A 70 -0.83 -2.04 -14.05
C MET A 70 -1.90 -2.50 -15.03
N GLY A 71 -1.69 -3.65 -15.68
CA GLY A 71 -2.67 -4.25 -16.59
C GLY A 71 -4.03 -4.47 -15.91
N TYR A 72 -4.03 -4.65 -14.59
CA TYR A 72 -5.21 -4.90 -13.77
C TYR A 72 -5.85 -3.63 -13.19
N TRP A 73 -5.31 -2.44 -13.45
CA TRP A 73 -5.92 -1.20 -12.96
C TRP A 73 -7.16 -0.83 -13.75
N TYR A 74 -8.23 -0.55 -13.02
CA TYR A 74 -9.48 -0.05 -13.58
C TYR A 74 -9.32 1.37 -14.11
N PHE A 75 -8.79 2.29 -13.29
CA PHE A 75 -8.45 3.64 -13.74
C PHE A 75 -7.01 3.65 -14.24
N ARG A 76 -6.85 3.73 -15.57
CA ARG A 76 -5.54 3.79 -16.22
C ARG A 76 -5.13 5.26 -16.39
N PRO A 77 -3.85 5.61 -16.11
CA PRO A 77 -3.33 6.93 -16.46
C PRO A 77 -3.52 7.21 -17.95
N LEU A 78 -3.95 8.43 -18.30
CA LEU A 78 -4.24 8.83 -19.69
C LEU A 78 -2.99 8.81 -20.58
N GLN A 79 -1.79 8.99 -20.01
CA GLN A 79 -0.51 8.97 -20.72
C GLN A 79 0.31 7.72 -20.37
N LYS A 80 0.26 6.70 -21.26
CA LYS A 80 0.97 5.43 -21.06
C LYS A 80 2.50 5.55 -21.11
N CYS A 81 3.07 6.35 -22.02
CA CYS A 81 4.53 6.39 -22.23
C CYS A 81 5.30 7.02 -21.07
N ASP A 82 4.79 8.10 -20.48
CA ASP A 82 5.45 8.76 -19.34
C ASP A 82 5.33 7.95 -18.04
N SER A 83 4.26 7.15 -17.91
CA SER A 83 4.02 6.36 -16.69
C SER A 83 5.13 5.33 -16.44
N ARG A 84 5.70 4.73 -17.49
CA ARG A 84 6.70 3.65 -17.36
C ARG A 84 8.03 4.16 -16.79
N GLN A 85 8.61 5.17 -17.44
CA GLN A 85 9.85 5.78 -16.96
C GLN A 85 9.66 6.40 -15.57
N GLN A 86 8.52 7.02 -15.31
CA GLN A 86 8.19 7.53 -13.98
C GLN A 86 8.10 6.42 -12.94
N ILE A 87 7.50 5.27 -13.25
CA ILE A 87 7.44 4.12 -12.34
C ILE A 87 8.84 3.58 -12.07
N GLN A 88 9.66 3.43 -13.12
CA GLN A 88 11.03 2.97 -12.96
C GLN A 88 11.82 3.90 -12.03
N LEU A 89 11.79 5.21 -12.26
CA LEU A 89 12.48 6.19 -11.42
C LEU A 89 11.95 6.17 -9.97
N LYS A 90 10.62 6.08 -9.79
CA LYS A 90 9.98 6.09 -8.47
C LYS A 90 10.29 4.82 -7.67
N VAL A 91 10.13 3.65 -8.28
CA VAL A 91 10.38 2.36 -7.64
C VAL A 91 11.87 2.21 -7.35
N SER A 92 12.76 2.54 -8.30
CA SER A 92 14.21 2.45 -8.09
C SER A 92 14.68 3.42 -7.00
N GLY A 93 14.20 4.66 -7.00
CA GLY A 93 14.53 5.65 -5.97
C GLY A 93 14.12 5.19 -4.56
N ARG A 94 12.98 4.50 -4.42
CA ARG A 94 12.55 3.94 -3.15
C ARG A 94 13.31 2.69 -2.72
N LEU A 95 13.54 1.76 -3.65
CA LEU A 95 14.31 0.56 -3.36
C LEU A 95 15.73 0.88 -2.91
N ASN A 96 16.25 2.06 -3.23
CA ASN A 96 17.54 2.55 -2.75
C ASN A 96 17.52 3.18 -1.35
N ASN A 97 16.36 3.31 -0.71
CA ASN A 97 16.27 4.00 0.58
C ASN A 97 16.73 3.13 1.74
N THR A 98 16.09 1.98 1.96
CA THR A 98 16.39 1.10 3.10
C THR A 98 16.26 -0.37 2.73
N LYS A 99 16.90 -1.25 3.51
CA LYS A 99 16.72 -2.71 3.42
C LYS A 99 15.24 -3.11 3.56
N PHE A 100 14.50 -2.48 4.48
CA PHE A 100 13.09 -2.80 4.71
C PHE A 100 12.22 -2.43 3.53
N THR A 101 12.49 -1.30 2.88
CA THR A 101 11.76 -0.96 1.66
C THR A 101 11.90 -2.06 0.62
N ARG A 102 13.09 -2.65 0.44
CA ARG A 102 13.30 -3.80 -0.46
C ARG A 102 12.51 -5.04 -0.01
N TRP A 103 12.54 -5.37 1.28
CA TRP A 103 11.83 -6.51 1.86
C TRP A 103 10.32 -6.36 1.65
N ILE A 104 9.79 -5.16 1.90
CA ILE A 104 8.39 -4.81 1.74
C ILE A 104 7.97 -4.95 0.29
N TYR A 105 8.71 -4.38 -0.66
CA TYR A 105 8.37 -4.48 -2.08
C TYR A 105 8.34 -5.93 -2.58
N LEU A 106 9.29 -6.77 -2.14
CA LEU A 106 9.30 -8.20 -2.46
C LEU A 106 8.06 -8.93 -1.91
N ALA A 107 7.70 -8.68 -0.66
CA ALA A 107 6.52 -9.30 -0.05
C ALA A 107 5.22 -8.80 -0.72
N VAL A 108 5.08 -7.48 -0.89
CA VAL A 108 3.90 -6.84 -1.49
C VAL A 108 3.67 -7.31 -2.91
N ILE A 109 4.71 -7.36 -3.75
CA ILE A 109 4.54 -7.78 -5.15
C ILE A 109 4.11 -9.25 -5.24
N GLY A 110 4.66 -10.09 -4.35
CA GLY A 110 4.25 -11.48 -4.20
C GLY A 110 2.77 -11.63 -3.85
N ILE A 111 2.34 -10.90 -2.82
CA ILE A 111 0.96 -10.90 -2.33
C ILE A 111 0.00 -10.38 -3.40
N VAL A 112 0.29 -9.22 -4.00
CA VAL A 112 -0.54 -8.60 -5.03
C VAL A 112 -0.66 -9.51 -6.24
N ARG A 113 0.43 -10.13 -6.68
CA ARG A 113 0.40 -11.06 -7.81
C ARG A 113 -0.42 -12.32 -7.49
N SER A 114 -0.19 -12.95 -6.35
CA SER A 114 -0.99 -14.09 -5.85
C SER A 114 -2.49 -13.73 -5.83
N PHE A 115 -2.83 -12.54 -5.34
CA PHE A 115 -4.19 -12.04 -5.32
C PHE A 115 -4.77 -11.88 -6.74
N LEU A 116 -4.05 -11.21 -7.64
CA LEU A 116 -4.51 -10.94 -9.01
C LEU A 116 -4.62 -12.19 -9.88
N THR A 117 -3.79 -13.21 -9.66
CA THR A 117 -3.87 -14.48 -10.37
C THR A 117 -4.78 -15.51 -9.69
N GLY A 118 -5.30 -15.21 -8.50
CA GLY A 118 -6.07 -16.15 -7.68
C GLY A 118 -5.24 -17.31 -7.10
N ASP A 119 -3.91 -17.22 -7.12
CA ASP A 119 -3.02 -18.27 -6.61
C ASP A 119 -2.70 -18.03 -5.12
N MET A 120 -3.51 -18.66 -4.27
CA MET A 120 -3.40 -18.55 -2.80
C MET A 120 -2.52 -19.65 -2.17
N SER A 121 -1.85 -20.47 -2.97
CA SER A 121 -1.04 -21.61 -2.47
C SER A 121 0.10 -21.19 -1.51
N HIS A 122 0.52 -19.93 -1.58
CA HIS A 122 1.62 -19.38 -0.79
C HIS A 122 1.17 -18.39 0.30
N ILE A 123 -0.13 -18.31 0.63
CA ILE A 123 -0.65 -17.33 1.60
C ILE A 123 0.00 -17.42 2.99
N GLN A 124 0.32 -18.63 3.46
CA GLN A 124 1.01 -18.83 4.75
C GLN A 124 2.44 -18.30 4.74
N LEU A 125 3.14 -18.48 3.62
CA LEU A 125 4.49 -17.94 3.42
C LEU A 125 4.46 -16.41 3.40
N HIS A 126 3.53 -15.83 2.63
CA HIS A 126 3.33 -14.38 2.57
C HIS A 126 3.02 -13.80 3.94
N ASN A 127 2.17 -14.45 4.74
CA ASN A 127 1.87 -14.02 6.10
C ASN A 127 3.12 -14.07 7.00
N SER A 128 3.85 -15.19 6.98
CA SER A 128 5.07 -15.36 7.79
C SER A 128 6.13 -14.31 7.46
N TRP A 129 6.25 -13.92 6.18
CA TRP A 129 7.14 -12.85 5.75
C TRP A 129 6.69 -11.49 6.27
N MET A 130 5.40 -11.18 6.20
CA MET A 130 4.87 -9.92 6.71
C MET A 130 5.05 -9.82 8.24
N ASP A 131 4.84 -10.93 8.96
CA ASP A 131 5.12 -11.02 10.40
C ASP A 131 6.59 -10.76 10.71
N TYR A 132 7.49 -11.38 9.95
CA TYR A 132 8.94 -11.20 10.12
C TYR A 132 9.37 -9.75 9.87
N ILE A 133 8.91 -9.13 8.77
CA ILE A 133 9.24 -7.74 8.44
C ILE A 133 8.68 -6.80 9.52
N GLN A 134 7.42 -7.01 9.93
CA GLN A 134 6.77 -6.20 10.96
C GLN A 134 7.49 -6.32 12.31
N GLY A 135 7.88 -7.53 12.72
CA GLY A 135 8.64 -7.76 13.95
C GLY A 135 10.03 -7.13 13.91
N SER A 136 10.70 -7.21 12.76
CA SER A 136 12.03 -6.59 12.56
C SER A 136 11.96 -5.05 12.61
N LEU A 137 10.94 -4.45 12.01
CA LEU A 137 10.67 -3.01 12.11
C LEU A 137 10.35 -2.60 13.55
N ALA A 138 9.52 -3.38 14.25
CA ALA A 138 9.20 -3.11 15.64
C ALA A 138 10.44 -3.16 16.53
N ALA A 139 11.35 -4.10 16.30
CA ALA A 139 12.63 -4.18 17.01
C ALA A 139 13.50 -2.95 16.75
N GLU A 140 13.65 -2.50 15.49
CA GLU A 140 14.42 -1.28 15.19
C GLU A 140 13.79 -0.02 15.80
N LEU A 141 12.46 0.06 15.88
CA LEU A 141 11.75 1.17 16.53
C LEU A 141 11.96 1.23 18.05
N THR A 142 12.51 0.19 18.68
CA THR A 142 12.93 0.24 20.10
C THR A 142 14.30 0.88 20.30
N LEU A 143 15.07 1.07 19.21
CA LEU A 143 16.37 1.71 19.25
C LEU A 143 16.22 3.24 19.29
N ASP A 144 17.24 3.91 19.84
CA ASP A 144 17.33 5.37 19.82
C ASP A 144 17.78 5.85 18.43
N LEU A 145 16.80 5.94 17.52
CA LEU A 145 17.00 6.36 16.14
C LEU A 145 16.92 7.87 16.01
N ALA A 146 17.65 8.44 15.05
CA ALA A 146 17.49 9.84 14.71
C ALA A 146 16.03 10.11 14.27
N PRO A 147 15.46 11.32 14.52
CA PRO A 147 14.05 11.59 14.25
C PRO A 147 13.59 11.25 12.83
N ARG A 148 14.44 11.51 11.83
CA ARG A 148 14.16 11.18 10.43
C ARG A 148 14.12 9.66 10.19
N GLU A 149 15.05 8.92 10.76
CA GLU A 149 15.11 7.45 10.62
C GLU A 149 13.91 6.80 11.31
N MET A 150 13.55 7.29 12.49
CA MET A 150 12.36 6.86 13.22
C MET A 150 11.09 7.09 12.38
N GLN A 151 10.96 8.27 11.76
CA GLN A 151 9.85 8.58 10.87
C GLN A 151 9.80 7.61 9.67
N GLU A 152 10.94 7.32 9.04
CA GLU A 152 11.02 6.38 7.92
C GLU A 152 10.60 4.96 8.34
N ARG A 153 11.04 4.49 9.51
CA ARG A 153 10.66 3.19 10.09
C ARG A 153 9.17 3.08 10.41
N TRP A 154 8.58 4.11 11.00
CA TRP A 154 7.13 4.15 11.21
C TRP A 154 6.37 4.13 9.89
N SER A 155 6.86 4.85 8.88
CA SER A 155 6.29 4.85 7.53
C SER A 155 6.32 3.44 6.90
N GLU A 156 7.39 2.69 7.08
CA GLU A 156 7.53 1.32 6.60
C GLU A 156 6.64 0.35 7.36
N TRP A 157 6.56 0.51 8.69
CA TRP A 157 5.67 -0.27 9.54
C TRP A 157 4.20 -0.07 9.17
N LEU A 158 3.80 1.18 8.87
CA LEU A 158 2.48 1.51 8.36
C LEU A 158 2.19 0.78 7.05
N HIS A 159 3.14 0.78 6.10
CA HIS A 159 2.97 0.11 4.82
C HIS A 159 2.73 -1.40 5.00
N VAL A 160 3.54 -2.07 5.81
CA VAL A 160 3.40 -3.51 6.11
C VAL A 160 2.04 -3.80 6.75
N SER A 161 1.65 -3.00 7.75
CA SER A 161 0.41 -3.17 8.49
C SER A 161 -0.83 -3.01 7.61
N LEU A 162 -0.81 -2.05 6.67
CA LEU A 162 -1.87 -1.83 5.70
C LEU A 162 -2.02 -3.00 4.73
N ILE A 163 -0.92 -3.48 4.16
CA ILE A 163 -0.93 -4.61 3.21
C ILE A 163 -1.45 -5.86 3.90
N LYS A 164 -0.98 -6.13 5.12
CA LYS A 164 -1.45 -7.25 5.92
C LYS A 164 -2.96 -7.13 6.21
N THR A 165 -3.45 -5.93 6.52
CA THR A 165 -4.88 -5.66 6.75
C THR A 165 -5.73 -5.96 5.52
N VAL A 166 -5.29 -5.55 4.32
CA VAL A 166 -6.06 -5.71 3.08
C VAL A 166 -6.03 -7.15 2.56
N PHE A 167 -4.86 -7.79 2.55
CA PHE A 167 -4.66 -9.02 1.80
C PHE A 167 -4.60 -10.29 2.66
N ILE A 168 -4.17 -10.19 3.91
CA ILE A 168 -3.86 -11.35 4.74
C ILE A 168 -4.87 -11.52 5.88
N ASN A 169 -5.17 -10.45 6.60
CA ASN A 169 -6.07 -10.53 7.75
C ASN A 169 -7.50 -10.85 7.29
N ASN A 170 -8.10 -11.86 7.93
CA ASN A 170 -9.47 -12.32 7.68
C ASN A 170 -10.49 -11.71 8.65
N LEU A 171 -10.06 -10.87 9.60
CA LEU A 171 -10.91 -10.33 10.66
C LEU A 171 -10.72 -8.82 10.86
N ASN A 172 -11.88 -8.18 11.05
CA ASN A 172 -12.14 -6.78 11.42
C ASN A 172 -11.13 -5.72 10.93
N ALA A 173 -11.13 -5.44 9.61
CA ALA A 173 -10.32 -4.37 9.04
C ALA A 173 -10.56 -3.00 9.71
N TYR A 174 -11.76 -2.74 10.27
CA TYR A 174 -12.02 -1.56 11.09
C TYR A 174 -11.09 -1.46 12.30
N GLN A 175 -10.97 -2.56 13.06
CA GLN A 175 -10.14 -2.57 14.26
C GLN A 175 -8.65 -2.50 13.91
N ALA A 176 -8.24 -3.11 12.80
CA ALA A 176 -6.89 -2.94 12.29
C ALA A 176 -6.61 -1.47 11.93
N LEU A 177 -7.52 -0.81 11.20
CA LEU A 177 -7.40 0.61 10.88
C LEU A 177 -7.36 1.49 12.13
N ARG A 178 -8.21 1.20 13.13
CA ARG A 178 -8.21 1.90 14.42
C ARG A 178 -6.88 1.78 15.17
N ASN A 179 -6.23 0.63 15.10
CA ASN A 179 -4.91 0.42 15.71
C ASN A 179 -3.78 1.10 14.93
N ILE A 180 -3.93 1.23 13.60
CA ILE A 180 -2.95 1.86 12.71
C ILE A 180 -3.05 3.40 12.75
N ALA A 181 -4.25 3.95 12.94
CA ALA A 181 -4.53 5.38 12.85
C ALA A 181 -3.65 6.26 13.77
N PRO A 182 -3.38 5.92 15.04
CA PRO A 182 -2.51 6.75 15.89
C PRO A 182 -1.09 6.92 15.33
N ILE A 183 -0.52 5.85 14.77
CA ILE A 183 0.81 5.88 14.15
C ILE A 183 0.78 6.69 12.85
N PHE A 184 -0.27 6.53 12.06
CA PHE A 184 -0.47 7.35 10.86
C PHE A 184 -0.49 8.84 11.23
N LEU A 185 -1.28 9.22 12.23
CA LEU A 185 -1.35 10.60 12.71
C LEU A 185 0.00 11.08 13.23
N GLN A 186 0.68 10.31 14.08
CA GLN A 186 1.99 10.66 14.61
C GLN A 186 2.99 11.00 13.49
N VAL A 187 3.06 10.19 12.44
CA VAL A 187 3.95 10.44 11.31
C VAL A 187 3.51 11.67 10.51
N ILE A 188 2.22 11.83 10.26
CA ILE A 188 1.67 12.97 9.51
C ILE A 188 1.89 14.31 10.23
N TYR A 189 1.68 14.37 11.55
CA TYR A 189 1.95 15.56 12.35
C TYR A 189 3.45 15.86 12.48
N SER A 190 4.33 14.87 12.28
CA SER A 190 5.78 15.09 12.22
C SER A 190 6.27 15.70 10.89
N MET A 191 5.37 15.96 9.93
CA MET A 191 5.69 16.51 8.60
C MET A 191 5.15 17.93 8.42
N PRO A 192 5.83 18.99 8.93
CA PRO A 192 5.35 20.37 8.84
C PRO A 192 5.07 20.84 7.40
N THR A 193 5.82 20.34 6.42
CA THR A 193 5.67 20.69 5.00
C THR A 193 4.32 20.26 4.40
N LEU A 194 3.60 19.37 5.08
CA LEU A 194 2.30 18.89 4.65
C LEU A 194 1.17 19.91 4.90
N TRP A 195 1.37 20.83 5.85
CA TRP A 195 0.32 21.69 6.39
C TRP A 195 0.36 23.07 5.73
N PRO A 196 -0.65 23.46 4.93
CA PRO A 196 -0.81 24.83 4.45
C PRO A 196 -0.80 25.88 5.56
N ALA A 197 -0.49 27.13 5.19
CA ALA A 197 -0.67 28.27 6.09
C ALA A 197 -2.13 28.34 6.55
N HIS A 198 -2.35 28.53 7.86
CA HIS A 198 -3.67 28.55 8.50
C HIS A 198 -4.44 27.22 8.45
N SER A 199 -3.74 26.08 8.36
CA SER A 199 -4.37 24.77 8.49
C SER A 199 -5.07 24.59 9.83
N ASP A 200 -6.23 23.96 9.78
CA ASP A 200 -6.89 23.43 10.96
C ASP A 200 -6.21 22.12 11.36
N LEU A 201 -5.47 22.14 12.48
CA LEU A 201 -4.71 20.99 12.95
C LEU A 201 -5.60 19.82 13.41
N ALA A 202 -6.92 19.99 13.50
CA ALA A 202 -7.83 18.87 13.75
C ALA A 202 -8.03 17.97 12.52
N ARG A 203 -7.66 18.44 11.32
CA ARG A 203 -7.98 17.77 10.05
C ARG A 203 -6.74 17.56 9.20
N VAL A 204 -6.55 16.32 8.76
CA VAL A 204 -5.38 15.94 7.99
C VAL A 204 -5.54 16.41 6.53
N PRO A 205 -4.61 17.22 5.98
CA PRO A 205 -4.71 17.74 4.61
C PRO A 205 -4.50 16.64 3.56
N LEU A 206 -5.61 16.09 3.07
CA LEU A 206 -5.60 14.97 2.13
C LEU A 206 -4.97 15.32 0.77
N PRO A 207 -5.20 16.51 0.18
CA PRO A 207 -4.46 16.92 -1.03
C PRO A 207 -2.94 16.92 -0.83
N GLY A 208 -2.46 17.35 0.33
CA GLY A 208 -1.03 17.30 0.68
C GLY A 208 -0.52 15.87 0.74
N ILE A 209 -1.29 14.94 1.33
CA ILE A 209 -0.94 13.51 1.39
C ILE A 209 -0.82 12.91 -0.01
N LEU A 210 -1.71 13.28 -0.92
CA LEU A 210 -1.74 12.75 -2.29
C LEU A 210 -0.53 13.20 -3.13
N ASP A 211 0.10 14.31 -2.75
CA ASP A 211 1.31 14.83 -3.40
C ASP A 211 2.61 14.24 -2.82
N LEU A 212 2.55 13.61 -1.65
CA LEU A 212 3.74 13.07 -0.99
C LEU A 212 4.48 12.03 -1.87
N PRO A 213 5.83 12.01 -1.81
CA PRO A 213 6.63 10.96 -2.41
C PRO A 213 6.27 9.55 -1.96
N THR A 214 5.80 9.43 -0.71
CA THR A 214 5.42 8.25 0.04
C THR A 214 3.94 7.90 -0.17
N HIS A 215 3.63 6.66 -0.56
CA HIS A 215 2.31 6.27 -1.05
C HIS A 215 1.47 5.59 0.03
N GLN A 216 2.09 5.10 1.09
CA GLN A 216 1.44 4.40 2.18
C GLN A 216 0.43 5.29 2.93
N PHE A 217 0.66 6.60 3.01
CA PHE A 217 -0.29 7.53 3.64
C PHE A 217 -1.54 7.72 2.79
N ALA A 218 -1.36 7.94 1.49
CA ALA A 218 -2.48 7.98 0.56
C ALA A 218 -3.21 6.63 0.48
N TYR A 219 -2.49 5.52 0.62
CA TYR A 219 -3.08 4.19 0.69
C TYR A 219 -3.86 3.95 1.99
N PHE A 220 -3.38 4.44 3.15
CA PHE A 220 -4.15 4.46 4.39
C PHE A 220 -5.47 5.21 4.18
N SER A 221 -5.40 6.45 3.67
CA SER A 221 -6.58 7.29 3.43
C SER A 221 -7.57 6.61 2.48
N LEU A 222 -7.08 5.95 1.42
CA LEU A 222 -7.92 5.17 0.52
C LEU A 222 -8.66 4.05 1.26
N ILE A 223 -7.95 3.25 2.04
CA ILE A 223 -8.55 2.11 2.75
C ILE A 223 -9.53 2.60 3.81
N ASP A 224 -9.16 3.63 4.57
CA ASP A 224 -10.00 4.25 5.59
C ASP A 224 -11.31 4.79 5.00
N CYS A 225 -11.21 5.62 3.95
CA CYS A 225 -12.38 6.17 3.26
C CYS A 225 -13.25 5.08 2.62
N THR A 226 -12.63 4.09 1.97
CA THR A 226 -13.36 3.00 1.32
C THR A 226 -14.05 2.10 2.34
N TYR A 227 -13.36 1.77 3.44
CA TYR A 227 -13.91 0.93 4.49
C TYR A 227 -15.07 1.65 5.18
N ALA A 228 -14.91 2.93 5.51
CA ALA A 228 -15.97 3.75 6.06
C ALA A 228 -17.20 3.71 5.13
N MET A 229 -17.03 3.94 3.83
CA MET A 229 -18.13 3.92 2.88
C MET A 229 -18.81 2.54 2.80
N VAL A 230 -18.04 1.44 2.68
CA VAL A 230 -18.61 0.09 2.54
C VAL A 230 -19.29 -0.40 3.82
N SER A 231 -18.75 -0.04 4.98
CA SER A 231 -19.26 -0.53 6.28
C SER A 231 -20.34 0.37 6.90
N GLY A 232 -20.45 1.62 6.47
CA GLY A 232 -21.26 2.63 7.14
C GLY A 232 -20.68 3.14 8.46
N LEU A 233 -19.51 2.65 8.88
CA LEU A 233 -18.82 3.13 10.09
C LEU A 233 -18.04 4.41 9.82
N PRO A 234 -17.81 5.26 10.83
CA PRO A 234 -16.98 6.44 10.67
C PRO A 234 -15.56 6.11 10.22
N GLN A 235 -14.99 6.97 9.38
CA GLN A 235 -13.56 6.92 9.06
C GLN A 235 -12.72 7.19 10.32
N GLN A 236 -11.50 6.66 10.38
CA GLN A 236 -10.63 6.77 11.55
C GLN A 236 -10.00 8.15 11.69
N VAL A 237 -9.86 8.87 10.59
CA VAL A 237 -9.20 10.18 10.52
C VAL A 237 -10.13 11.19 9.88
N GLU A 238 -10.15 12.41 10.41
CA GLU A 238 -10.82 13.53 9.76
C GLU A 238 -9.91 14.17 8.71
N TYR A 239 -10.38 14.19 7.47
CA TYR A 239 -9.60 14.70 6.34
C TYR A 239 -10.06 16.11 5.94
N ASP A 240 -9.12 17.01 5.75
CA ASP A 240 -9.35 18.24 5.01
C ASP A 240 -9.24 17.97 3.51
N THR A 241 -10.34 18.21 2.79
CA THR A 241 -10.45 18.00 1.33
C THR A 241 -10.33 19.29 0.52
N THR A 242 -9.99 20.40 1.18
CA THR A 242 -9.87 21.73 0.55
C THR A 242 -8.67 21.78 -0.40
N ILE A 243 -8.92 22.08 -1.67
CA ILE A 243 -7.88 22.13 -2.70
C ILE A 243 -7.33 23.56 -2.78
N HIS A 244 -6.14 23.79 -2.24
CA HIS A 244 -5.46 25.10 -2.31
C HIS A 244 -4.66 25.31 -3.60
N SER A 245 -4.39 24.25 -4.36
CA SER A 245 -3.65 24.30 -5.62
C SER A 245 -4.09 23.15 -6.53
N PRO A 246 -4.06 23.31 -7.86
CA PRO A 246 -4.47 22.25 -8.78
C PRO A 246 -3.71 20.95 -8.49
N LEU A 247 -4.43 19.84 -8.33
CA LEU A 247 -3.76 18.56 -8.19
C LEU A 247 -3.04 18.22 -9.49
N PRO A 248 -1.80 17.69 -9.42
CA PRO A 248 -1.10 17.26 -10.61
C PRO A 248 -1.92 16.16 -11.32
N SER A 249 -2.08 16.31 -12.65
CA SER A 249 -2.85 15.41 -13.52
C SER A 249 -2.32 13.96 -13.55
N SER A 250 -1.19 13.71 -12.90
CA SER A 250 -0.56 12.41 -12.73
C SER A 250 0.20 12.35 -11.41
N SER A 251 -0.52 12.44 -10.29
CA SER A 251 0.07 12.30 -8.96
C SER A 251 0.78 10.95 -8.79
N ARG A 252 1.76 10.91 -7.89
CA ARG A 252 2.50 9.67 -7.57
C ARG A 252 1.58 8.59 -7.05
N TYR A 253 0.57 8.97 -6.27
CA TYR A 253 -0.47 8.08 -5.79
C TYR A 253 -1.28 7.44 -6.93
N GLN A 254 -1.80 8.25 -7.86
CA GLN A 254 -2.62 7.75 -8.97
C GLN A 254 -1.84 6.78 -9.86
N ILE A 255 -0.55 7.08 -10.09
CA ILE A 255 0.36 6.19 -10.82
C ILE A 255 0.70 4.93 -10.02
N THR A 256 0.57 4.88 -8.69
CA THR A 256 0.92 3.68 -7.92
C THR A 256 -0.28 2.77 -7.67
N HIS A 257 -1.46 3.37 -7.45
CA HIS A 257 -2.65 2.64 -7.01
C HIS A 257 -3.76 2.56 -8.07
N GLY A 258 -3.59 3.24 -9.22
CA GLY A 258 -4.61 3.28 -10.27
C GLY A 258 -5.96 3.78 -9.75
N PHE A 259 -5.92 4.78 -8.87
CA PHE A 259 -7.09 5.40 -8.26
C PHE A 259 -7.01 6.93 -8.41
N PRO A 260 -8.03 7.59 -8.97
CA PRO A 260 -8.03 9.05 -9.15
C PRO A 260 -8.00 9.79 -7.81
N ASN A 261 -7.25 10.89 -7.74
CA ASN A 261 -7.16 11.71 -6.54
C ASN A 261 -8.52 12.30 -6.16
N GLU A 262 -9.24 12.81 -7.17
CA GLU A 262 -10.53 13.46 -7.04
C GLU A 262 -11.58 12.51 -6.45
N LEU A 263 -11.51 11.24 -6.84
CA LEU A 263 -12.39 10.21 -6.30
C LEU A 263 -12.10 9.96 -4.81
N LEU A 264 -10.84 10.01 -4.38
CA LEU A 264 -10.50 9.84 -2.96
C LEU A 264 -10.96 11.04 -2.14
N LEU A 265 -10.73 12.26 -2.64
CA LEU A 265 -11.23 13.49 -2.01
C LEU A 265 -12.75 13.48 -1.87
N MET A 266 -13.46 13.04 -2.92
CA MET A 266 -14.91 12.91 -2.90
C MET A 266 -15.38 11.87 -1.88
N LEU A 267 -14.73 10.71 -1.78
CA LEU A 267 -15.08 9.70 -0.79
C LEU A 267 -14.93 10.22 0.64
N ALA A 268 -13.83 10.92 0.93
CA ALA A 268 -13.61 11.54 2.24
C ALA A 268 -14.70 12.58 2.58
N ASP A 269 -15.07 13.43 1.61
CA ASP A 269 -16.10 14.46 1.77
C ASP A 269 -17.50 13.84 1.97
N ILE A 270 -17.83 12.78 1.23
CA ILE A 270 -19.09 12.02 1.39
C ILE A 270 -19.15 11.41 2.79
N ASN A 271 -18.08 10.78 3.26
CA ASN A 271 -18.02 10.20 4.60
C ASN A 271 -18.20 11.27 5.68
N ALA A 272 -17.51 12.41 5.56
CA ALA A 272 -17.67 13.53 6.49
C ALA A 272 -19.12 14.04 6.55
N CYS A 273 -19.79 14.16 5.39
CA CYS A 273 -21.20 14.54 5.34
C CYS A 273 -22.11 13.51 6.03
N ARG A 274 -21.90 12.22 5.75
CA ARG A 274 -22.67 11.12 6.35
C ARG A 274 -22.51 11.08 7.86
N ASP A 275 -21.28 11.28 8.33
CA ASP A 275 -20.93 11.24 9.76
C ASP A 275 -21.34 12.54 10.49
N MET A 276 -21.99 13.48 9.79
CA MET A 276 -22.39 14.80 10.29
C MET A 276 -21.21 15.57 10.91
N SER A 277 -20.02 15.45 10.29
CA SER A 277 -18.87 16.23 10.71
C SER A 277 -19.22 17.73 10.68
N PRO A 278 -18.82 18.50 11.70
CA PRO A 278 -19.01 19.96 11.71
C PRO A 278 -18.25 20.66 10.57
N HIS A 279 -17.30 19.95 9.94
CA HIS A 279 -16.45 20.42 8.85
C HIS A 279 -16.87 19.87 7.48
N ALA A 280 -17.95 19.08 7.41
CA ALA A 280 -18.50 18.62 6.15
C ALA A 280 -18.88 19.82 5.27
N ARG A 281 -18.56 19.76 3.97
CA ARG A 281 -18.98 20.79 3.02
C ARG A 281 -20.50 20.87 3.00
N ARG A 282 -21.04 22.01 3.45
CA ARG A 282 -22.47 22.30 3.26
C ARG A 282 -22.71 22.45 1.76
N ARG A 283 -23.66 21.68 1.22
CA ARG A 283 -24.16 21.92 -0.14
C ARG A 283 -24.76 23.32 -0.15
N GLY A 284 -24.10 24.24 -0.87
CA GLY A 284 -24.71 25.50 -1.28
C GLY A 284 -25.78 25.26 -2.33
#